data_AF-A0AB40CZI4-F1
#
_entry.id   AF-A0AB40CZI4-F1
#
_cell.length_a   1.000
_cell.length_b   1.000
_cell.length_c   1.000
_cell.angle_alpha   90.00
_cell.angle_beta   90.00
_cell.angle_gamma   90.00
#
_symmetry.space_group_name_H-M   'P 1'
#
loop_
_entity.id
_entity.type
_entity.pdbx_description
1 polymer ?
#
loop_
_entity_poly.entity_id
_entity_poly.type
_entity_poly.pdbx_seq_one_letter_code
_entity_poly.pdbx_strand_id
1 'polypeptide(L)'
;MRISCHLRVGNLVSKPLELEVSRIEETIKSLDDEYIRSLVDLLEIVKGDKKKAWGSRTIKMIDLGFIRWLALPLYEIDFRWGKPCFMGNASMRIPGQDFVMHSGPQNSGGISIAIAFESADMARFKEIFVSATAQ
;
A
#
# COMPACT_ATOMS: atom_id res chain seq x y z
N MET A 1 -6.22 -7.12 -8.45
CA MET A 1 -7.29 -6.12 -8.35
C MET A 1 -6.97 -5.16 -7.21
N ARG A 2 -7.32 -3.87 -7.33
CA ARG A 2 -6.97 -2.83 -6.34
C ARG A 2 -8.20 -1.96 -6.05
N ILE A 3 -8.44 -1.69 -4.77
CA ILE A 3 -9.37 -0.65 -4.30
C ILE A 3 -8.65 0.70 -4.33
N SER A 4 -9.40 1.74 -4.67
CA SER A 4 -8.90 3.10 -4.74
C SER A 4 -9.93 4.06 -4.18
N CYS A 5 -9.49 4.96 -3.31
CA CYS A 5 -10.24 6.15 -2.93
C CYS A 5 -9.68 7.36 -3.67
N HIS A 6 -10.54 8.21 -4.21
CA HIS A 6 -10.14 9.42 -4.91
C HIS A 6 -10.38 10.67 -4.06
N LEU A 7 -9.33 11.45 -3.89
CA LEU A 7 -9.33 12.69 -3.12
C LEU A 7 -8.72 13.82 -3.92
N ARG A 8 -9.23 15.04 -3.71
CA ARG A 8 -8.54 16.25 -4.19
C ARG A 8 -7.43 16.59 -3.21
N VAL A 9 -6.24 16.86 -3.73
CA VAL A 9 -5.07 17.23 -2.92
C VAL A 9 -5.38 18.42 -2.00
N GLY A 10 -6.11 19.43 -2.50
CA GLY A 10 -6.51 20.57 -1.68
C GLY A 10 -7.37 20.19 -0.47
N ASN A 11 -8.20 19.16 -0.58
CA ASN A 11 -9.00 18.68 0.57
C ASN A 11 -8.14 17.89 1.55
N LEU A 12 -7.21 17.06 1.04
CA LEU A 12 -6.31 16.27 1.87
C LEU A 12 -5.41 17.14 2.75
N VAL A 13 -4.95 18.29 2.23
CA VAL A 13 -4.06 19.20 2.96
C VAL A 13 -4.84 20.18 3.87
N SER A 14 -6.10 20.48 3.56
CA SER A 14 -6.90 21.46 4.33
C SER A 14 -7.76 20.86 5.43
N LYS A 15 -8.09 19.56 5.36
CA LYS A 15 -8.96 18.89 6.33
C LYS A 15 -8.17 18.12 7.39
N PRO A 16 -8.78 17.84 8.56
CA PRO A 16 -8.19 16.96 9.56
C PRO A 16 -7.96 15.54 9.01
N LEU A 17 -6.87 14.91 9.43
CA LEU A 17 -6.45 13.59 8.96
C LEU A 17 -7.49 12.51 9.29
N GLU A 18 -8.19 12.64 10.43
CA GLU A 18 -9.18 11.68 10.92
C GLU A 18 -10.33 11.48 9.93
N LEU A 19 -10.75 12.55 9.25
CA LEU A 19 -11.81 12.50 8.26
C LEU A 19 -11.39 11.68 7.04
N GLU A 20 -10.14 11.86 6.60
CA GLU A 20 -9.63 11.13 5.43
C GLU A 20 -9.24 9.69 5.77
N VAL A 21 -8.81 9.41 7.00
CA VAL A 21 -8.64 8.03 7.52
C VAL A 21 -9.98 7.29 7.53
N SER A 22 -11.04 7.92 8.04
CA SER A 22 -12.38 7.34 8.07
C SER A 22 -12.86 6.95 6.66
N ARG A 23 -12.54 7.78 5.66
CA ARG A 23 -12.88 7.50 4.27
C ARG A 23 -12.13 6.30 3.68
N ILE A 24 -10.85 6.13 4.06
CA ILE A 24 -10.08 4.93 3.69
C ILE A 24 -10.72 3.70 4.33
N GLU A 25 -11.10 3.78 5.60
CA GLU A 25 -11.77 2.67 6.29
C GLU A 25 -13.12 2.30 5.67
N GLU A 26 -13.95 3.30 5.32
CA GLU A 26 -15.21 3.07 4.62
C GLU A 26 -15.01 2.38 3.27
N THR A 27 -13.99 2.80 2.51
CA THR A 27 -13.63 2.18 1.23
C THR A 27 -13.15 0.74 1.40
N ILE A 28 -12.47 0.43 2.51
CA ILE A 28 -12.08 -0.94 2.84
C ILE A 28 -13.33 -1.75 3.24
N LYS A 29 -14.24 -1.17 4.03
CA LYS A 29 -15.49 -1.82 4.46
C LYS A 29 -16.45 -2.08 3.30
N SER A 30 -16.42 -1.27 2.24
CA SER A 30 -17.22 -1.50 1.03
C SER A 30 -16.77 -2.72 0.21
N LEU A 31 -15.64 -3.34 0.55
CA LEU A 31 -15.27 -4.66 0.05
C LEU A 31 -16.02 -5.75 0.82
N ASP A 32 -17.33 -5.79 0.63
CA ASP A 32 -18.15 -6.87 1.16
C ASP A 32 -18.11 -8.11 0.26
N ASP A 33 -18.73 -9.18 0.76
CA ASP A 33 -18.81 -10.47 0.09
C ASP A 33 -19.61 -10.39 -1.23
N GLU A 34 -20.61 -9.51 -1.31
CA GLU A 34 -21.38 -9.27 -2.55
C GLU A 34 -20.51 -8.61 -3.62
N TYR A 35 -19.76 -7.57 -3.26
CA TYR A 35 -18.82 -6.90 -4.14
C TYR A 35 -17.76 -7.89 -4.65
N ILE A 36 -17.17 -8.71 -3.77
CA ILE A 36 -16.17 -9.71 -4.16
C ILE A 36 -16.76 -10.73 -5.16
N ARG A 37 -17.98 -11.22 -4.94
CA ARG A 37 -18.63 -12.13 -5.90
C ARG A 37 -18.88 -11.45 -7.25
N SER A 38 -19.45 -10.25 -7.25
CA SER A 38 -19.69 -9.48 -8.47
C SER A 38 -18.41 -9.25 -9.29
N LEU A 39 -17.28 -9.06 -8.60
CA LEU A 39 -15.99 -8.92 -9.26
C LEU A 39 -15.47 -10.21 -9.85
N VAL A 40 -15.66 -11.34 -9.16
CA VAL A 40 -15.34 -12.65 -9.72
C VAL A 40 -16.12 -12.84 -11.01
N ASP A 41 -17.44 -12.58 -10.99
CA ASP A 41 -18.31 -12.67 -12.17
C ASP A 41 -17.82 -11.75 -13.31
N LEU A 42 -17.46 -10.49 -12.99
CA LEU A 42 -16.86 -9.56 -13.95
C LEU A 42 -15.57 -10.10 -14.55
N LEU A 43 -14.69 -10.69 -13.73
CA LEU A 43 -13.44 -11.27 -14.21
C LEU A 43 -13.69 -12.46 -15.13
N GLU A 44 -14.76 -13.24 -14.89
CA GLU A 44 -15.16 -14.34 -15.78
C GLU A 44 -15.57 -13.85 -17.17
N ILE A 45 -16.30 -12.73 -17.24
CA ILE A 45 -16.68 -12.07 -18.50
C ILE A 45 -15.42 -11.52 -19.22
N VAL A 46 -14.48 -10.96 -18.47
CA VAL A 46 -13.27 -10.31 -19.01
C VAL A 46 -12.16 -11.31 -19.38
N LYS A 47 -12.28 -12.61 -19.06
CA LYS A 47 -11.28 -13.68 -19.32
C LYS A 47 -10.74 -13.73 -20.75
N GLY A 48 -11.46 -13.20 -21.75
CA GLY A 48 -11.00 -13.10 -23.14
C GLY A 48 -9.85 -12.10 -23.39
N ASP A 49 -9.60 -11.16 -22.47
CA ASP A 49 -8.65 -10.06 -22.67
C ASP A 49 -7.64 -10.00 -21.49
N LYS A 50 -6.68 -10.95 -21.48
CA LYS A 50 -5.69 -11.15 -20.40
C LYS A 50 -4.89 -9.89 -20.04
N LYS A 51 -4.84 -8.88 -20.92
CA LYS A 51 -4.19 -7.58 -20.65
C LYS A 51 -4.96 -6.70 -19.65
N LYS A 52 -6.28 -6.90 -19.51
CA LYS A 52 -7.14 -6.14 -18.59
C LYS A 52 -7.27 -6.80 -17.21
N ALA A 53 -7.13 -8.13 -17.13
CA ALA A 53 -7.35 -8.90 -15.91
C ALA A 53 -6.23 -8.75 -14.87
N TRP A 54 -4.98 -8.47 -15.28
CA TRP A 54 -3.85 -8.36 -14.36
C TRP A 54 -2.87 -7.27 -14.78
N GLY A 55 -2.72 -6.24 -13.94
CA GLY A 55 -1.46 -5.47 -13.85
C GLY A 55 -1.24 -4.28 -14.78
N SER A 56 -2.10 -3.99 -15.77
CA SER A 56 -1.87 -2.85 -16.69
C SER A 56 -2.57 -1.54 -16.29
N ARG A 57 -2.77 -1.27 -15.00
CA ARG A 57 -3.04 0.10 -14.55
C ARG A 57 -1.77 0.63 -13.93
N THR A 58 -0.94 1.24 -14.77
CA THR A 58 0.14 2.12 -14.32
C THR A 58 -0.45 3.08 -13.32
N ILE A 59 0.04 3.01 -12.09
CA ILE A 59 -0.30 3.94 -11.04
C ILE A 59 0.24 5.27 -11.54
N LYS A 60 -0.64 6.24 -11.77
CA LYS A 60 -0.19 7.56 -12.22
C LYS A 60 0.68 8.15 -11.12
N MET A 61 1.56 9.06 -11.48
CA MET A 61 2.50 9.71 -10.55
C MET A 61 1.83 10.33 -9.30
N ILE A 62 0.54 10.68 -9.39
CA ILE A 62 -0.25 11.27 -8.29
C ILE A 62 -0.95 10.22 -7.41
N ASP A 63 -1.08 8.98 -7.90
CA ASP A 63 -1.76 7.91 -7.17
C ASP A 63 -0.76 7.15 -6.28
N LEU A 64 -1.10 6.92 -5.01
CA LEU A 64 -0.28 6.14 -4.07
C LEU A 64 -0.91 4.79 -3.80
N GLY A 65 -0.12 3.71 -3.88
CA GLY A 65 -0.61 2.35 -3.74
C GLY A 65 0.12 1.57 -2.65
N PHE A 66 -0.55 1.42 -1.51
CA PHE A 66 0.00 0.68 -0.40
C PHE A 66 -0.40 -0.80 -0.42
N ILE A 67 0.56 -1.64 -0.12
CA ILE A 67 0.38 -3.06 0.19
C ILE A 67 0.75 -3.26 1.66
N ARG A 68 -0.22 -3.72 2.45
CA ARG A 68 -0.04 -3.97 3.88
C ARG A 68 0.50 -5.38 4.11
N TRP A 69 1.75 -5.49 4.56
CA TRP A 69 2.37 -6.74 5.00
C TRP A 69 2.25 -6.97 6.52
N LEU A 70 1.72 -6.00 7.26
CA LEU A 70 1.58 -6.09 8.72
C LEU A 70 0.71 -7.26 9.21
N ALA A 71 -0.22 -7.74 8.39
CA ALA A 71 -1.08 -8.88 8.70
C ALA A 71 -0.42 -10.24 8.40
N LEU A 72 0.75 -10.25 7.75
CA LEU A 72 1.46 -11.47 7.38
C LEU A 72 2.45 -11.84 8.48
N PRO A 73 2.49 -13.11 8.93
CA PRO A 73 3.41 -13.57 9.98
C PRO A 73 4.83 -13.80 9.43
N LEU A 74 5.37 -12.84 8.68
CA LEU A 74 6.64 -12.99 7.94
C LEU A 74 7.84 -13.27 8.84
N TYR A 75 7.87 -12.67 10.04
CA TYR A 75 8.96 -12.85 11.00
C TYR A 75 8.79 -14.10 11.90
N GLU A 76 7.68 -14.82 11.79
CA GLU A 76 7.44 -16.09 12.51
C GLU A 76 7.89 -17.31 11.71
N ILE A 77 8.33 -17.13 10.46
CA ILE A 77 8.75 -18.22 9.58
C ILE A 77 10.17 -18.67 9.98
N ASP A 78 10.30 -19.88 10.52
CA ASP A 78 11.58 -20.48 10.89
C ASP A 78 11.81 -21.78 10.12
N PHE A 79 12.86 -21.82 9.31
CA PHE A 79 13.30 -23.01 8.56
C PHE A 79 14.26 -23.91 9.36
N ARG A 80 14.27 -23.77 10.70
CA ARG A 80 15.20 -24.40 11.65
C ARG A 80 16.63 -23.84 11.62
N TRP A 81 16.82 -22.69 10.97
CA TRP A 81 18.04 -21.89 11.00
C TRP A 81 17.85 -20.56 11.74
N GLY A 82 16.70 -20.37 12.38
CA GLY A 82 16.31 -19.16 13.06
C GLY A 82 15.34 -18.32 12.25
N LYS A 83 14.72 -17.35 12.94
CA LYS A 83 13.79 -16.39 12.35
C LYS A 83 14.51 -15.40 11.42
N PRO A 84 13.81 -14.78 10.47
CA PRO A 84 14.41 -13.84 9.53
C PRO A 84 14.91 -12.58 10.24
N CYS A 85 16.12 -12.13 9.91
CA CYS A 85 16.63 -10.85 10.41
C CYS A 85 15.95 -9.65 9.75
N PHE A 86 15.52 -9.79 8.49
CA PHE A 86 14.85 -8.77 7.71
C PHE A 86 13.89 -9.42 6.70
N MET A 87 12.73 -8.80 6.50
CA MET A 87 11.76 -9.16 5.47
C MET A 87 11.34 -7.90 4.72
N GLY A 88 11.42 -7.94 3.40
CA GLY A 88 11.09 -6.82 2.52
C GLY A 88 11.02 -7.23 1.06
N ASN A 89 10.53 -6.33 0.21
CA ASN A 89 10.50 -6.57 -1.23
C ASN A 89 11.91 -6.47 -1.83
N ALA A 90 12.28 -7.41 -2.70
CA ALA A 90 13.58 -7.42 -3.37
C ALA A 90 13.77 -6.30 -4.40
N SER A 91 12.68 -5.82 -5.04
CA SER A 91 12.75 -4.75 -6.02
C SER A 91 11.41 -4.05 -6.20
N MET A 92 11.41 -2.72 -6.10
CA MET A 92 10.26 -1.87 -6.43
C MET A 92 10.37 -1.42 -7.88
N ARG A 93 9.82 -2.23 -8.80
CA ARG A 93 9.91 -1.98 -10.26
C ARG A 93 8.75 -1.16 -10.83
N ILE A 94 7.66 -1.05 -10.08
CA ILE A 94 6.43 -0.41 -10.53
C ILE A 94 6.21 0.82 -9.66
N PRO A 95 6.22 2.04 -10.24
CA PRO A 95 5.88 3.26 -9.51
C PRO A 95 4.54 3.11 -8.80
N GLY A 96 4.48 3.56 -7.54
CA GLY A 96 3.28 3.49 -6.69
C GLY A 96 2.97 2.12 -6.08
N GLN A 97 3.87 1.13 -6.18
CA GLN A 97 3.77 -0.11 -5.41
C GLN A 97 4.57 0.02 -4.12
N ASP A 98 3.96 0.67 -3.14
CA ASP A 98 4.54 0.99 -1.84
C ASP A 98 4.13 -0.06 -0.80
N PHE A 99 4.96 -0.29 0.22
CA PHE A 99 4.76 -1.35 1.19
C PHE A 99 4.81 -0.83 2.62
N VAL A 100 3.90 -1.34 3.45
CA VAL A 100 3.89 -1.14 4.90
C VAL A 100 4.22 -2.47 5.56
N MET A 101 5.36 -2.54 6.25
CA MET A 101 5.94 -3.77 6.81
C MET A 101 6.40 -3.58 8.25
N HIS A 102 6.60 -4.68 8.98
CA HIS A 102 7.21 -4.62 10.32
C HIS A 102 8.70 -4.30 10.20
N SER A 103 9.22 -3.45 11.09
CA SER A 103 10.63 -3.05 11.12
C SER A 103 11.59 -4.19 11.48
N GLY A 104 11.07 -5.32 11.93
CA GLY A 104 11.82 -6.54 12.18
C GLY A 104 11.98 -6.86 13.67
N PRO A 105 12.66 -7.97 13.98
CA PRO A 105 12.68 -8.54 15.33
C PRO A 105 13.47 -7.69 16.33
N GLN A 106 14.37 -6.82 15.87
CA GLN A 106 15.15 -5.92 16.73
C GLN A 106 14.38 -4.67 17.18
N ASN A 107 13.29 -4.34 16.49
CA ASN A 107 12.44 -3.21 16.81
C ASN A 107 11.00 -3.70 16.95
N SER A 108 10.73 -4.42 18.05
CA SER A 108 9.43 -5.04 18.32
C SER A 108 8.34 -3.97 18.42
N GLY A 109 7.54 -3.82 17.37
CA GLY A 109 6.47 -2.83 17.24
C GLY A 109 6.75 -1.70 16.26
N GLY A 110 7.97 -1.62 15.71
CA GLY A 110 8.30 -0.66 14.66
C GLY A 110 7.57 -0.98 13.34
N ILE A 111 7.11 0.06 12.66
CA ILE A 111 6.58 -0.01 11.30
C ILE A 111 7.59 0.62 10.36
N SER A 112 7.96 -0.10 9.31
CA SER A 112 8.78 0.39 8.21
C SER A 112 7.91 0.59 6.97
N ILE A 113 8.16 1.67 6.25
CA ILE A 113 7.45 2.00 5.02
C ILE A 113 8.47 2.05 3.87
N ALA A 114 8.24 1.26 2.82
CA ALA A 114 9.03 1.29 1.60
C ALA A 114 8.22 1.99 0.50
N ILE A 115 8.68 3.18 0.08
CA ILE A 115 8.05 4.01 -0.95
C ILE A 115 9.05 4.30 -2.07
N ALA A 116 8.56 4.40 -3.30
CA ALA A 116 9.36 4.79 -4.46
C ALA A 116 8.79 6.04 -5.16
N PHE A 117 9.63 7.07 -5.30
CA PHE A 117 9.35 8.29 -6.07
C PHE A 117 10.49 8.59 -7.05
N GLU A 118 10.27 9.55 -7.95
CA GLU A 118 11.36 10.17 -8.69
C GLU A 118 12.35 10.85 -7.72
N SER A 119 13.63 10.88 -8.08
CA SER A 119 14.71 11.36 -7.21
C SER A 119 14.47 12.76 -6.61
N ALA A 120 13.92 13.69 -7.41
CA ALA A 120 13.60 15.05 -6.96
C ALA A 120 12.49 15.06 -5.89
N ASP A 121 11.42 14.28 -6.11
CA ASP A 121 10.29 14.21 -5.19
C ASP A 121 10.64 13.45 -3.89
N MET A 122 11.52 12.46 -3.97
CA MET A 122 11.97 11.70 -2.80
C MET A 122 12.72 12.57 -1.78
N ALA A 123 13.50 13.55 -2.23
CA ALA A 123 14.18 14.49 -1.32
C ALA A 123 13.17 15.32 -0.54
N ARG A 124 12.18 15.89 -1.24
CA ARG A 124 11.11 16.68 -0.63
C ARG A 124 10.23 15.85 0.31
N PHE A 125 9.93 14.61 -0.07
CA PHE A 125 9.17 13.69 0.78
C PHE A 125 9.88 13.43 2.12
N LYS A 126 11.20 13.19 2.10
CA LYS A 126 11.99 12.97 3.32
C LYS A 126 11.95 14.17 4.26
N GLU A 127 12.09 15.38 3.73
CA GLU A 127 12.01 16.61 4.52
C GLU A 127 10.66 16.75 5.22
N ILE A 128 9.57 16.58 4.47
CA ILE A 128 8.21 16.67 5.01
C ILE A 128 7.97 15.57 6.05
N PHE A 129 8.36 14.33 5.76
CA PHE A 129 8.13 13.19 6.64
C PHE A 129 8.87 13.33 7.99
N VAL A 130 10.13 13.78 7.96
CA VAL A 130 10.90 14.01 9.19
C VAL A 130 10.30 15.17 9.98
N SER A 131 9.88 16.26 9.33
CA SER A 131 9.26 17.39 10.02
C SER A 131 7.94 17.04 10.71
N ALA A 132 7.13 16.16 10.08
CA ALA A 132 5.84 15.74 10.61
C ALA A 132 5.94 14.70 11.74
N THR A 133 7.06 13.96 11.83
CA THR A 133 7.29 12.94 12.86
C THR A 133 8.10 13.46 14.05
N ALA A 134 8.60 14.70 13.98
CA ALA A 134 9.32 15.38 15.05
C ALA A 134 8.42 16.25 15.96
N GLN A 135 7.11 16.30 15.69
CA GLN A 135 6.07 16.88 16.55
C GLN A 135 5.38 15.79 17.36
#